data_AF-A0A0S3F558-F1
#
_entry.id   AF-A0A0S3F558-F1
#
_cell.length_a   1.000
_cell.length_b   1.000
_cell.length_c   1.000
_cell.angle_alpha   90.00
_cell.angle_beta   90.00
_cell.angle_gamma   90.00
#
_symmetry.space_group_name_H-M   'P 1'
#
loop_
_entity.id
_entity.type
_entity.pdbx_description
1 polymer ?
#
loop_
_entity_poly.entity_id
_entity_poly.type
_entity_poly.pdbx_seq_one_letter_code
_entity_poly.pdbx_strand_id
1 'polypeptide(L)'
;MRSFPSFAAAAPVLVLLASCVAPPQQSAQPAPPQPLPTPAPDPAPAPASMEWHDRPVAAGNWTYGPEAGGTAARYGSSPAAPLLILRCDPATRRISVTRPGAAQGSMTIRTSYGAMAWPASGASGAAPQTVATRAASDPALDQIAYSRGKFAVEVTGLAPLILPNWAEISRVIEDCRG
;
A
#
# COMPACT_ATOMS: atom_id res chain seq x y z
N MET A 1 40.96 119.10 23.91
CA MET A 1 42.20 118.71 24.62
C MET A 1 41.78 117.71 25.70
N ARG A 2 42.05 116.43 25.46
CA ARG A 2 43.04 115.61 26.21
C ARG A 2 42.55 115.11 27.59
N SER A 3 42.46 113.77 27.66
CA SER A 3 42.85 112.89 28.78
C SER A 3 41.77 112.41 29.78
N PHE A 4 41.50 111.08 29.68
CA PHE A 4 41.28 110.02 30.70
C PHE A 4 41.38 110.41 32.19
N PRO A 5 40.75 109.68 33.17
CA PRO A 5 40.81 108.22 33.27
C PRO A 5 39.74 107.44 34.11
N SER A 6 39.87 106.10 34.09
CA SER A 6 39.85 105.16 35.24
C SER A 6 38.58 104.76 36.04
N PHE A 7 38.35 103.44 35.98
CA PHE A 7 38.12 102.46 37.07
C PHE A 7 36.71 102.15 37.65
N ALA A 8 36.45 100.83 37.63
CA ALA A 8 35.95 99.95 38.68
C ALA A 8 34.43 99.67 38.84
N ALA A 9 34.09 98.42 38.46
CA ALA A 9 33.39 97.39 39.24
C ALA A 9 31.95 97.63 39.79
N ALA A 10 30.99 96.81 39.34
CA ALA A 10 30.38 95.70 40.12
C ALA A 10 29.14 95.11 39.38
N ALA A 11 29.15 93.77 39.18
CA ALA A 11 28.09 92.73 39.19
C ALA A 11 26.61 93.04 38.83
N PRO A 12 25.71 92.05 38.65
CA PRO A 12 25.78 90.66 38.11
C PRO A 12 24.68 90.39 37.06
N VAL A 13 24.86 89.51 36.06
CA VAL A 13 23.76 89.24 35.10
C VAL A 13 23.74 87.80 34.55
N LEU A 14 22.61 87.15 34.84
CA LEU A 14 21.82 86.15 34.12
C LEU A 14 22.37 84.75 33.78
N VAL A 15 21.76 83.80 34.49
CA VAL A 15 21.43 82.43 34.09
C VAL A 15 20.72 82.42 32.73
N LEU A 16 21.28 81.71 31.74
CA LEU A 16 20.60 81.33 30.51
C LEU A 16 20.33 79.82 30.55
N LEU A 17 19.06 79.46 30.70
CA LEU A 17 18.57 78.09 30.54
C LEU A 17 18.68 77.69 29.06
N ALA A 18 19.60 76.77 28.74
CA ALA A 18 19.65 76.12 27.44
C ALA A 18 18.59 75.01 27.38
N SER A 19 17.49 75.26 26.68
CA SER A 19 16.48 74.25 26.35
C SER A 19 16.95 73.41 25.15
N CYS A 20 17.55 72.26 25.41
CA CYS A 20 17.79 71.25 24.38
C CYS A 20 16.46 70.60 23.98
N VAL A 21 15.90 71.01 22.84
CA VAL A 21 14.80 70.30 22.19
C VAL A 21 15.37 69.11 21.43
N ALA A 22 14.95 67.89 21.78
CA ALA A 22 15.28 66.68 21.04
C ALA A 22 14.53 66.64 19.68
N PRO A 23 15.16 66.18 18.59
CA PRO A 23 14.49 66.04 17.30
C PRO A 23 13.44 64.92 17.35
N PRO A 24 12.34 65.03 16.57
CA PRO A 24 11.31 64.00 16.54
C PRO A 24 11.87 62.68 15.98
N GLN A 25 11.66 61.58 16.69
CA GLN A 25 12.00 60.25 16.21
C GLN A 25 11.00 59.82 15.12
N GLN A 26 11.50 59.61 13.90
CA GLN A 26 10.73 58.96 12.83
C GLN A 26 10.52 57.49 13.20
N SER A 27 9.26 57.12 13.42
CA SER A 27 8.83 55.74 13.55
C SER A 27 9.12 54.98 12.26
N ALA A 28 9.86 53.86 12.37
CA ALA A 28 10.09 52.97 11.25
C ALA A 28 8.75 52.41 10.75
N GLN A 29 8.48 52.56 9.45
CA GLN A 29 7.29 52.02 8.81
C GLN A 29 7.36 50.48 8.79
N PRO A 30 6.26 49.76 9.11
CA PRO A 30 6.24 48.30 9.02
C PRO A 30 6.56 47.83 7.61
N ALA A 31 7.45 46.83 7.49
CA ALA A 31 7.76 46.21 6.21
C ALA A 31 6.49 45.53 5.63
N PRO A 32 6.28 45.57 4.30
CA PRO A 32 5.17 44.85 3.69
C PRO A 32 5.32 43.34 3.91
N PRO A 33 4.22 42.60 4.18
CA PRO A 33 4.27 41.16 4.35
C PRO A 33 4.76 40.48 3.05
N GLN A 34 5.72 39.57 3.19
CA GLN A 34 6.24 38.80 2.06
C GLN A 34 5.15 37.83 1.53
N PRO A 35 5.02 37.65 0.21
CA PRO A 35 4.12 36.65 -0.35
C PRO A 35 4.51 35.26 0.15
N LEU A 36 3.53 34.51 0.66
CA LEU A 36 3.71 33.10 1.01
C LEU A 36 4.08 32.31 -0.26
N PRO A 37 5.06 31.40 -0.20
CA PRO A 37 5.38 30.54 -1.33
C PRO A 37 4.16 29.69 -1.71
N THR A 38 3.82 29.68 -2.99
CA THR A 38 2.73 28.86 -3.53
C THR A 38 3.04 27.37 -3.28
N PRO A 39 2.11 26.59 -2.69
CA PRO A 39 2.29 25.15 -2.53
C PRO A 39 2.61 24.50 -3.88
N ALA A 40 3.60 23.62 -3.92
CA ALA A 40 3.90 22.84 -5.11
C ALA A 40 2.69 21.96 -5.47
N PRO A 41 2.38 21.76 -6.77
CA PRO A 41 1.34 20.83 -7.18
C PRO A 41 1.62 19.42 -6.64
N ASP A 42 0.59 18.73 -6.18
CA ASP A 42 0.72 17.35 -5.72
C ASP A 42 1.31 16.45 -6.83
N PRO A 43 2.20 15.50 -6.48
CA PRO A 43 2.72 14.53 -7.44
C PRO A 43 1.58 13.80 -8.17
N ALA A 44 1.71 13.64 -9.48
CA ALA A 44 0.74 12.91 -10.28
C ALA A 44 0.55 11.48 -9.70
N PRO A 45 -0.68 10.94 -9.66
CA PRO A 45 -0.93 9.58 -9.19
C PRO A 45 -0.06 8.59 -9.97
N ALA A 46 0.54 7.62 -9.26
CA ALA A 46 1.22 6.52 -9.91
C ALA A 46 0.27 5.82 -10.90
N PRO A 47 0.75 5.36 -12.08
CA PRO A 47 -0.10 4.63 -13.02
C PRO A 47 -0.75 3.45 -12.31
N ALA A 48 -2.07 3.34 -12.42
CA ALA A 48 -2.83 2.28 -11.77
C ALA A 48 -2.25 0.93 -12.20
N SER A 49 -1.74 0.15 -11.25
CA SER A 49 -1.50 -1.27 -11.48
C SER A 49 -2.81 -1.85 -11.99
N MET A 50 -2.83 -2.35 -13.24
CA MET A 50 -4.04 -2.89 -13.85
C MET A 50 -4.74 -3.81 -12.85
N GLU A 51 -5.95 -3.41 -12.47
CA GLU A 51 -6.76 -4.10 -11.47
C GLU A 51 -6.89 -5.56 -11.88
N TRP A 52 -6.87 -6.47 -10.91
CA TRP A 52 -6.85 -7.91 -11.20
C TRP A 52 -8.06 -8.36 -12.05
N HIS A 53 -9.17 -7.61 -11.97
CA HIS A 53 -10.36 -7.77 -12.80
C HIS A 53 -10.15 -7.45 -14.28
N ASP A 54 -9.17 -6.64 -14.65
CA ASP A 54 -8.91 -6.25 -16.04
C ASP A 54 -7.86 -7.16 -16.69
N ARG A 55 -7.12 -7.92 -15.89
CA ARG A 55 -6.12 -8.87 -16.37
C ARG A 55 -6.77 -10.08 -17.05
N PRO A 56 -6.19 -10.58 -18.16
CA PRO A 56 -6.68 -11.79 -18.81
C PRO A 56 -6.51 -13.00 -17.90
N VAL A 57 -7.41 -13.97 -18.03
CA VAL A 57 -7.25 -15.29 -17.42
C VAL A 57 -6.00 -15.95 -18.01
N ALA A 58 -5.20 -16.60 -17.15
CA ALA A 58 -4.02 -17.33 -17.60
C ALA A 58 -4.41 -18.44 -18.58
N ALA A 59 -3.55 -18.75 -19.56
CA ALA A 59 -3.86 -19.84 -20.49
C ALA A 59 -3.87 -21.20 -19.77
N GLY A 60 -4.98 -21.95 -19.90
CA GLY A 60 -5.11 -23.27 -19.30
C GLY A 60 -6.56 -23.73 -19.20
N ASN A 61 -6.72 -24.96 -18.73
CA ASN A 61 -8.01 -25.55 -18.42
C ASN A 61 -7.98 -26.15 -17.02
N TRP A 62 -9.17 -26.26 -16.40
CA TRP A 62 -9.34 -27.06 -15.20
C TRP A 62 -9.49 -28.54 -15.58
N THR A 63 -8.82 -29.40 -14.82
CA THR A 63 -9.03 -30.85 -14.85
C THR A 63 -9.29 -31.32 -13.43
N TYR A 64 -10.46 -31.92 -13.22
CA TYR A 64 -10.86 -32.52 -11.95
C TYR A 64 -10.72 -34.04 -12.02
N GLY A 65 -10.30 -34.66 -10.91
CA GLY A 65 -10.27 -36.11 -10.79
C GLY A 65 -9.80 -36.61 -9.42
N PRO A 66 -9.87 -37.93 -9.20
CA PRO A 66 -9.34 -38.53 -7.99
C PRO A 66 -7.82 -38.39 -7.90
N GLU A 67 -7.31 -38.28 -6.68
CA GLU A 67 -5.89 -38.32 -6.34
C GLU A 67 -5.68 -39.23 -5.12
N ALA A 68 -4.44 -39.67 -4.90
CA ALA A 68 -4.09 -40.41 -3.69
C ALA A 68 -4.55 -39.63 -2.44
N GLY A 69 -5.54 -40.18 -1.73
CA GLY A 69 -6.09 -39.58 -0.52
C GLY A 69 -7.07 -38.42 -0.76
N GLY A 70 -7.78 -38.36 -1.88
CA GLY A 70 -8.90 -37.42 -2.06
C GLY A 70 -9.25 -37.09 -3.52
N THR A 71 -9.69 -35.86 -3.75
CA THR A 71 -9.95 -35.32 -5.09
C THR A 71 -9.15 -34.04 -5.31
N ALA A 72 -8.87 -33.74 -6.57
CA ALA A 72 -8.13 -32.54 -6.93
C ALA A 72 -8.60 -31.91 -8.23
N ALA A 73 -8.57 -30.59 -8.27
CA ALA A 73 -8.71 -29.75 -9.44
C ALA A 73 -7.35 -29.13 -9.76
N ARG A 74 -6.88 -29.30 -10.99
CA ARG A 74 -5.60 -28.77 -11.47
C ARG A 74 -5.87 -27.80 -12.61
N TYR A 75 -5.29 -26.62 -12.54
CA TYR A 75 -5.35 -25.64 -13.62
C TYR A 75 -4.04 -25.58 -14.37
N GLY A 76 -4.06 -25.66 -15.69
CA GLY A 76 -2.87 -25.46 -16.51
C GLY A 76 -3.07 -25.90 -17.95
N SER A 77 -2.03 -25.79 -18.76
CA SER A 77 -2.05 -26.31 -20.14
C SER A 77 -1.88 -27.84 -20.19
N SER A 78 -1.34 -28.45 -19.13
CA SER A 78 -1.15 -29.90 -18.99
C SER A 78 -1.27 -30.32 -17.53
N PRO A 79 -1.83 -31.50 -17.24
CA PRO A 79 -1.88 -32.05 -15.87
C PRO A 79 -0.50 -32.27 -15.23
N ALA A 80 0.56 -32.45 -16.03
CA ALA A 80 1.92 -32.69 -15.54
C ALA A 80 2.63 -31.42 -15.04
N ALA A 81 2.15 -30.24 -15.47
CA ALA A 81 2.72 -28.94 -15.10
C ALA A 81 1.59 -27.94 -14.76
N PRO A 82 0.84 -28.18 -13.67
CA PRO A 82 -0.26 -27.32 -13.28
C PRO A 82 0.26 -25.97 -12.78
N LEU A 83 -0.43 -24.88 -13.09
CA LEU A 83 -0.22 -23.53 -12.57
C LEU A 83 -0.87 -23.33 -11.19
N LEU A 84 -1.92 -24.08 -10.87
CA LEU A 84 -2.54 -24.14 -9.55
C LEU A 84 -3.14 -25.53 -9.31
N ILE A 85 -3.10 -26.01 -8.07
CA ILE A 85 -3.77 -27.24 -7.64
C ILE A 85 -4.63 -26.91 -6.42
N LEU A 86 -5.91 -27.28 -6.46
CA LEU A 86 -6.78 -27.41 -5.30
C LEU A 86 -6.96 -28.89 -5.01
N ARG A 87 -6.55 -29.34 -3.83
CA ARG A 87 -6.68 -30.75 -3.41
C ARG A 87 -7.42 -30.85 -2.09
N CYS A 88 -8.41 -31.71 -2.05
CA CYS A 88 -9.05 -32.14 -0.82
C CYS A 88 -8.28 -33.30 -0.17
N ASP A 89 -8.08 -33.21 1.14
CA ASP A 89 -7.82 -34.34 2.01
C ASP A 89 -9.08 -34.62 2.86
N PRO A 90 -9.86 -35.66 2.55
CA PRO A 90 -11.10 -35.97 3.25
C PRO A 90 -10.85 -36.56 4.64
N ALA A 91 -9.67 -37.13 4.91
CA ALA A 91 -9.34 -37.67 6.23
C ALA A 91 -9.20 -36.55 7.27
N THR A 92 -8.67 -35.40 6.87
CA THR A 92 -8.52 -34.22 7.73
C THR A 92 -9.54 -33.12 7.44
N ARG A 93 -10.38 -33.27 6.41
CA ARG A 93 -11.29 -32.25 5.87
C ARG A 93 -10.59 -30.92 5.62
N ARG A 94 -9.44 -30.98 4.96
CA ARG A 94 -8.64 -29.80 4.62
C ARG A 94 -8.44 -29.70 3.12
N ILE A 95 -8.47 -28.46 2.64
CA ILE A 95 -8.16 -28.12 1.26
C ILE A 95 -6.80 -27.45 1.22
N SER A 96 -5.93 -28.00 0.40
CA SER A 96 -4.62 -27.42 0.08
C SER A 96 -4.68 -26.73 -1.28
N VAL A 97 -4.19 -25.50 -1.32
CA VAL A 97 -4.01 -24.70 -2.54
C VAL A 97 -2.51 -24.59 -2.79
N THR A 98 -2.07 -25.19 -3.89
CA THR A 98 -0.65 -25.27 -4.27
C THR A 98 -0.39 -24.43 -5.50
N ARG A 99 0.59 -23.55 -5.41
CA ARG A 99 1.10 -22.69 -6.48
C ARG A 99 2.57 -23.05 -6.74
N PRO A 100 2.96 -23.51 -7.94
CA PRO A 100 4.37 -23.75 -8.24
C PRO A 100 5.19 -22.46 -8.18
N GLY A 101 6.43 -22.60 -7.76
CA GLY A 101 7.34 -21.48 -7.48
C GLY A 101 7.68 -21.39 -5.99
N ALA A 102 8.91 -20.98 -5.70
CA ALA A 102 9.35 -20.74 -4.34
C ALA A 102 8.91 -19.34 -3.92
N ALA A 103 8.21 -19.26 -2.80
CA ALA A 103 7.92 -18.01 -2.14
C ALA A 103 7.68 -18.24 -0.65
N GLN A 104 7.73 -17.14 0.12
CA GLN A 104 7.62 -17.15 1.56
C GLN A 104 6.49 -16.24 2.03
N GLY A 105 5.87 -16.60 3.17
CA GLY A 105 4.91 -15.75 3.87
C GLY A 105 3.46 -16.15 3.61
N SER A 106 2.80 -15.42 2.71
CA SER A 106 1.35 -15.53 2.50
C SER A 106 0.98 -15.75 1.03
N MET A 107 -0.13 -16.45 0.84
CA MET A 107 -0.86 -16.53 -0.42
C MET A 107 -2.10 -15.68 -0.31
N THR A 108 -2.22 -14.64 -1.13
CA THR A 108 -3.39 -13.77 -1.18
C THR A 108 -4.34 -14.26 -2.27
N ILE A 109 -5.58 -14.52 -1.87
CA ILE A 109 -6.68 -14.85 -2.77
C ILE A 109 -7.54 -13.61 -2.95
N ARG A 110 -7.68 -13.11 -4.18
CA ARG A 110 -8.61 -12.00 -4.48
C ARG A 110 -9.80 -12.51 -5.25
N THR A 111 -10.98 -12.14 -4.79
CA THR A 111 -12.27 -12.49 -5.38
C THR A 111 -13.11 -11.22 -5.53
N SER A 112 -14.27 -11.30 -6.17
CA SER A 112 -15.22 -10.19 -6.20
C SER A 112 -15.80 -9.81 -4.82
N TYR A 113 -15.52 -10.59 -3.77
CA TYR A 113 -15.89 -10.30 -2.38
C TYR A 113 -14.78 -9.58 -1.59
N GLY A 114 -13.56 -9.51 -2.14
CA GLY A 114 -12.41 -8.90 -1.48
C GLY A 114 -11.16 -9.78 -1.54
N ALA A 115 -10.13 -9.37 -0.80
CA ALA A 115 -8.84 -10.05 -0.71
C ALA A 115 -8.67 -10.74 0.65
N MET A 116 -8.18 -11.97 0.63
CA MET A 116 -7.92 -12.78 1.83
C MET A 116 -6.48 -13.26 1.80
N ALA A 117 -5.72 -12.96 2.85
CA ALA A 117 -4.36 -13.47 3.01
C ALA A 117 -4.39 -14.79 3.79
N TRP A 118 -3.84 -15.85 3.20
CA TRP A 118 -3.70 -17.15 3.84
C TRP A 118 -2.23 -17.41 4.19
N PRO A 119 -1.91 -17.91 5.40
CA PRO A 119 -0.58 -18.40 5.70
C PRO A 119 -0.19 -19.49 4.69
N ALA A 120 1.01 -19.39 4.13
CA ALA A 120 1.50 -20.33 3.15
C ALA A 120 2.93 -20.77 3.50
N SER A 121 3.20 -22.05 3.32
CA SER A 121 4.55 -22.61 3.43
C SER A 121 5.16 -22.80 2.05
N GLY A 122 6.43 -22.43 1.91
CA GLY A 122 7.21 -22.75 0.72
C GLY A 122 7.94 -24.08 0.92
N ALA A 123 7.87 -24.97 -0.06
CA ALA A 123 8.78 -26.09 -0.23
C ALA A 123 9.82 -25.73 -1.30
N SER A 124 11.09 -25.69 -0.91
CA SER A 124 12.22 -25.53 -1.84
C SER A 124 12.68 -26.90 -2.35
N GLY A 125 13.30 -26.94 -3.54
CA GLY A 125 13.79 -28.17 -4.15
C GLY A 125 13.80 -28.11 -5.67
N ALA A 126 13.93 -29.28 -6.32
CA ALA A 126 13.92 -29.38 -7.79
C ALA A 126 12.60 -28.89 -8.42
N ALA A 127 11.49 -28.99 -7.70
CA ALA A 127 10.19 -28.43 -8.08
C ALA A 127 9.63 -27.60 -6.91
N PRO A 128 9.99 -26.31 -6.81
CA PRO A 128 9.57 -25.50 -5.68
C PRO A 128 8.06 -25.21 -5.74
N GLN A 129 7.43 -25.14 -4.58
CA GLN A 129 5.99 -24.90 -4.45
C GLN A 129 5.67 -24.04 -3.24
N THR A 130 4.57 -23.29 -3.31
CA THR A 130 3.96 -22.58 -2.18
C THR A 130 2.58 -23.16 -1.93
N VAL A 131 2.32 -23.55 -0.68
CA VAL A 131 1.09 -24.25 -0.28
C VAL A 131 0.40 -23.49 0.85
N ALA A 132 -0.88 -23.20 0.66
CA ALA A 132 -1.77 -22.71 1.71
C ALA A 132 -2.84 -23.77 2.02
N THR A 133 -3.16 -23.97 3.30
CA THR A 133 -4.12 -25.01 3.72
C THR A 133 -5.23 -24.45 4.58
N ARG A 134 -6.48 -24.62 4.14
CA ARG A 134 -7.69 -24.17 4.86
C ARG A 134 -8.54 -25.37 5.30
N ALA A 135 -9.38 -25.16 6.31
CA ALA A 135 -10.42 -26.13 6.64
C ALA A 135 -11.49 -26.15 5.54
N ALA A 136 -12.08 -27.29 5.23
CA ALA A 136 -13.14 -27.38 4.23
C ALA A 136 -14.40 -26.56 4.59
N SER A 137 -14.60 -26.27 5.88
CA SER A 137 -15.70 -25.43 6.39
C SER A 137 -15.45 -23.92 6.26
N ASP A 138 -14.28 -23.51 5.76
CA ASP A 138 -13.93 -22.11 5.66
C ASP A 138 -14.80 -21.38 4.60
N PRO A 139 -15.55 -20.33 4.98
CA PRO A 139 -16.41 -19.61 4.04
C PRO A 139 -15.62 -18.87 2.95
N ALA A 140 -14.31 -18.64 3.13
CA ALA A 140 -13.46 -18.08 2.08
C ALA A 140 -13.43 -18.96 0.82
N LEU A 141 -13.64 -20.27 0.95
CA LEU A 141 -13.72 -21.18 -0.19
C LEU A 141 -14.95 -20.91 -1.06
N ASP A 142 -16.08 -20.54 -0.44
CA ASP A 142 -17.29 -20.16 -1.18
C ASP A 142 -17.09 -18.85 -1.92
N GLN A 143 -16.32 -17.90 -1.37
CA GLN A 143 -15.97 -16.66 -2.08
C GLN A 143 -15.16 -16.93 -3.36
N ILE A 144 -14.35 -17.99 -3.38
CA ILE A 144 -13.62 -18.42 -4.59
C ILE A 144 -14.60 -19.04 -5.58
N ALA A 145 -15.39 -20.02 -5.12
CA ALA A 145 -16.35 -20.74 -5.96
C ALA A 145 -17.37 -19.80 -6.63
N TYR A 146 -17.83 -18.77 -5.92
CA TYR A 146 -18.83 -17.82 -6.39
C TYR A 146 -18.28 -16.46 -6.84
N SER A 147 -16.96 -16.34 -7.02
CA SER A 147 -16.38 -15.10 -7.57
C SER A 147 -16.97 -14.75 -8.95
N ARG A 148 -17.02 -13.48 -9.32
CA ARG A 148 -17.56 -13.08 -10.63
C ARG A 148 -16.59 -13.40 -11.77
N GLY A 149 -16.71 -14.59 -12.35
CA GLY A 149 -16.03 -15.05 -13.57
C GLY A 149 -14.57 -15.45 -13.37
N LYS A 150 -13.84 -14.78 -12.47
CA LYS A 150 -12.44 -15.06 -12.17
C LYS A 150 -12.06 -14.68 -10.74
N PHE A 151 -10.90 -15.15 -10.32
CA PHE A 151 -10.24 -14.79 -9.06
C PHE A 151 -8.72 -14.73 -9.29
N ALA A 152 -8.00 -14.08 -8.37
CA ALA A 152 -6.55 -14.00 -8.41
C ALA A 152 -5.91 -14.80 -7.28
N VAL A 153 -4.78 -15.44 -7.57
CA VAL A 153 -3.85 -16.01 -6.60
C VAL A 153 -2.52 -15.28 -6.69
N GLU A 154 -2.17 -14.61 -5.60
CA GLU A 154 -0.99 -13.76 -5.50
C GLU A 154 -0.06 -14.32 -4.42
N VAL A 155 1.21 -14.44 -4.77
CA VAL A 155 2.24 -14.89 -3.85
C VAL A 155 3.46 -14.02 -4.11
N THR A 156 4.03 -13.43 -3.05
CA THR A 156 5.19 -12.54 -3.17
C THR A 156 6.36 -13.27 -3.86
N GLY A 157 6.90 -12.68 -4.92
CA GLY A 157 7.97 -13.30 -5.72
C GLY A 157 7.46 -14.11 -6.93
N LEU A 158 6.16 -14.31 -7.07
CA LEU A 158 5.54 -14.93 -8.24
C LEU A 158 4.64 -13.93 -8.98
N ALA A 159 4.52 -14.09 -10.30
CA ALA A 159 3.55 -13.32 -11.07
C ALA A 159 2.11 -13.66 -10.60
N PRO A 160 1.22 -12.65 -10.43
CA PRO A 160 -0.18 -12.87 -10.10
C PRO A 160 -0.83 -13.84 -11.10
N LEU A 161 -1.55 -14.84 -10.58
CA LEU A 161 -2.30 -15.78 -11.41
C LEU A 161 -3.77 -15.42 -11.42
N ILE A 162 -4.31 -15.18 -12.61
CA ILE A 162 -5.74 -14.97 -12.80
C ILE A 162 -6.36 -16.26 -13.32
N LEU A 163 -7.39 -16.73 -12.63
CA LEU A 163 -8.02 -18.03 -12.86
C LEU A 163 -9.52 -17.89 -13.06
N PRO A 164 -10.14 -18.73 -13.90
CA PRO A 164 -11.59 -18.81 -13.96
C PRO A 164 -12.11 -19.61 -12.75
N ASN A 165 -13.29 -19.25 -12.22
CA ASN A 165 -13.92 -19.96 -11.09
C ASN A 165 -14.88 -21.07 -11.54
N TRP A 166 -14.43 -21.97 -12.41
CA TRP A 166 -15.28 -23.03 -12.96
C TRP A 166 -15.61 -24.14 -11.95
N ALA A 167 -16.53 -25.03 -12.34
CA ALA A 167 -17.20 -25.99 -11.47
C ALA A 167 -16.26 -26.99 -10.77
N GLU A 168 -15.07 -27.25 -11.33
CA GLU A 168 -14.06 -28.14 -10.75
C GLU A 168 -13.64 -27.69 -9.34
N ILE A 169 -13.64 -26.38 -9.08
CA ILE A 169 -13.33 -25.82 -7.76
C ILE A 169 -14.42 -26.21 -6.75
N SER A 170 -15.68 -25.96 -7.10
CA SER A 170 -16.82 -26.28 -6.24
C SER A 170 -16.91 -27.77 -5.95
N ARG A 171 -16.64 -28.63 -6.94
CA ARG A 171 -16.60 -30.09 -6.77
C ARG A 171 -15.58 -30.52 -5.71
N VAL A 172 -14.35 -30.01 -5.76
CA VAL A 172 -13.34 -30.31 -4.73
C VAL A 172 -13.77 -29.81 -3.36
N ILE A 173 -14.41 -28.64 -3.28
CA ILE A 173 -14.90 -28.08 -2.01
C ILE A 173 -16.01 -28.96 -1.42
N GLU A 174 -16.98 -29.35 -2.24
CA GLU A 174 -18.10 -30.22 -1.86
C GLU A 174 -17.62 -31.59 -1.40
N ASP A 175 -16.76 -32.26 -2.18
CA ASP A 175 -16.16 -33.54 -1.81
C ASP A 175 -15.45 -33.48 -0.44
N CYS A 176 -14.85 -32.34 -0.11
CA CYS A 176 -14.11 -32.18 1.15
C CYS A 176 -14.99 -31.88 2.36
N ARG A 177 -16.20 -31.37 2.12
CA ARG A 177 -17.18 -31.11 3.18
C ARG A 177 -17.89 -32.41 3.59
N GLY A 178 -18.09 -33.32 2.63
CA GLY A 178 -18.73 -34.63 2.83
C GLY A 178 -20.23 -34.54 2.72
#